data_AF-J0NSN4-F1
#
_entry.id   AF-J0NSN4-F1
#
_cell.length_a   1.000
_cell.length_b   1.000
_cell.length_c   1.000
_cell.angle_alpha   90.00
_cell.angle_beta   90.00
_cell.angle_gamma   90.00
#
_symmetry.space_group_name_H-M   'P 1'
#
loop_
_entity.id
_entity.type
_entity.pdbx_description
1 polymer ?
#
loop_
_entity_poly.entity_id
_entity_poly.type
_entity_poly.pdbx_seq_one_letter_code
_entity_poly.pdbx_strand_id
1 'polypeptide(L)'
;MWALNLVWQAVAAGFAFSYAVTLGAFFQWQVRAGDDEFFTRVYTPFRTTLRLKWRYRLFMPFGPALTAAASLAFNHSAHAALPQVLAVVVFFLYYFLAHVPTGFAKAEEDLMSGKGLTERQRRIYLRLNIPLHILMGSLYAATAVALALT
;
A
#
# COMPACT_ATOMS: atom_id res chain seq x y z
N MET A 1 0.71 21.68 9.40
CA MET A 1 0.62 20.19 9.51
C MET A 1 -0.58 19.64 8.75
N TRP A 2 -1.73 20.31 8.76
CA TRP A 2 -2.91 19.94 7.95
C TRP A 2 -2.64 19.72 6.45
N ALA A 3 -2.16 20.76 5.76
CA ALA A 3 -1.90 20.68 4.31
C ALA A 3 -0.91 19.57 3.96
N LEU A 4 0.09 19.34 4.81
CA LEU A 4 1.04 18.24 4.64
C LEU A 4 0.35 16.88 4.76
N ASN A 5 -0.56 16.69 5.72
CA ASN A 5 -1.36 15.46 5.83
C ASN A 5 -2.18 15.23 4.56
N LEU A 6 -2.93 16.23 4.10
CA LEU A 6 -3.71 16.16 2.86
C LEU A 6 -2.83 15.73 1.67
N VAL A 7 -1.70 16.41 1.46
CA VAL A 7 -0.76 16.09 0.37
C VAL A 7 -0.23 14.67 0.51
N TRP A 8 0.11 14.23 1.72
CA TRP A 8 0.66 12.91 1.94
C TRP A 8 -0.34 11.78 1.68
N GLN A 9 -1.62 11.97 2.05
CA GLN A 9 -2.70 11.03 1.69
C GLN A 9 -2.89 10.97 0.17
N ALA A 10 -2.85 12.11 -0.53
CA ALA A 10 -2.94 12.16 -1.99
C ALA A 10 -1.74 11.48 -2.69
N VAL A 11 -0.52 11.65 -2.17
CA VAL A 11 0.68 10.96 -2.67
C VAL A 11 0.56 9.46 -2.47
N ALA A 12 0.11 9.00 -1.30
CA ALA A 12 -0.10 7.57 -1.04
C ALA A 12 -1.15 6.95 -1.98
N ALA A 13 -2.23 7.69 -2.26
CA ALA A 13 -3.23 7.30 -3.25
C ALA A 13 -2.62 7.18 -4.66
N GLY A 14 -1.92 8.22 -5.11
CA GLY A 14 -1.27 8.26 -6.42
C GLY A 14 -0.23 7.15 -6.59
N PHE A 15 0.54 6.85 -5.54
CA PHE A 15 1.48 5.73 -5.52
C PHE A 15 0.75 4.40 -5.72
N ALA A 16 -0.35 4.15 -4.98
CA ALA A 16 -1.10 2.90 -5.07
C ALA A 16 -1.72 2.69 -6.46
N PHE A 17 -2.29 3.73 -7.05
CA PHE A 17 -2.83 3.67 -8.41
C PHE A 17 -1.73 3.50 -9.45
N SER A 18 -0.62 4.24 -9.35
CA SER A 18 0.53 4.09 -10.24
C SER A 18 1.09 2.68 -10.18
N TYR A 19 1.25 2.10 -8.99
CA TYR A 19 1.63 0.71 -8.81
C TYR A 19 0.66 -0.23 -9.54
N ALA A 20 -0.64 -0.07 -9.35
CA ALA A 20 -1.65 -0.96 -9.94
C ALA A 20 -1.57 -0.99 -11.48
N VAL A 21 -1.36 0.17 -12.13
CA VAL A 21 -1.30 0.24 -13.59
C VAL A 21 0.09 -0.08 -14.17
N THR A 22 1.16 0.02 -13.37
CA THR A 22 2.53 -0.26 -13.81
C THR A 22 3.10 -1.53 -13.18
N LEU A 23 3.79 -1.40 -12.06
CA LEU A 23 4.60 -2.45 -11.45
C LEU A 23 3.76 -3.66 -11.02
N GLY A 24 2.57 -3.42 -10.46
CA GLY A 24 1.63 -4.47 -10.08
C GLY A 24 1.13 -5.24 -11.30
N ALA A 25 0.81 -4.56 -12.40
CA ALA A 25 0.40 -5.22 -13.65
C ALA A 25 1.55 -6.04 -14.25
N PHE A 26 2.77 -5.51 -14.23
CA PHE A 26 3.97 -6.23 -14.67
C PHE A 26 4.24 -7.49 -13.82
N PHE A 27 4.19 -7.39 -12.49
CA PHE A 27 4.35 -8.57 -11.63
C PHE A 27 3.23 -9.58 -11.83
N GLN A 28 2.00 -9.13 -12.02
CA GLN A 28 0.89 -10.01 -12.35
C GLN A 28 1.11 -10.73 -13.69
N TRP A 29 1.66 -10.07 -14.70
CA TRP A 29 2.05 -10.69 -15.97
C TRP A 29 3.13 -11.77 -15.77
N GLN A 30 4.18 -11.48 -14.99
CA GLN A 30 5.23 -12.46 -14.68
C GLN A 30 4.68 -13.70 -13.95
N VAL A 31 3.80 -13.50 -12.97
CA VAL A 31 3.16 -14.60 -12.25
C VAL A 31 2.24 -15.43 -13.16
N ARG A 32 1.60 -14.82 -14.16
CA ARG A 32 0.81 -15.55 -15.18
C ARG A 32 1.69 -16.37 -16.11
N ALA A 33 2.85 -15.85 -16.47
CA ALA A 33 3.82 -16.54 -17.32
C ALA A 33 4.54 -17.70 -16.59
N GLY A 34 4.47 -17.74 -15.26
CA GLY A 34 5.20 -18.73 -14.46
C GLY A 34 6.70 -18.43 -14.34
N ASP A 35 7.11 -17.19 -14.65
CA ASP A 35 8.50 -16.73 -14.55
C ASP A 35 8.87 -16.41 -13.10
N ASP A 36 9.01 -17.46 -12.29
CA ASP A 36 9.46 -17.36 -10.91
C ASP A 36 10.98 -17.01 -10.84
N GLU A 37 11.71 -17.16 -11.95
CA GLU A 37 13.14 -16.85 -12.06
C GLU A 37 13.40 -15.35 -11.98
N PHE A 38 12.55 -14.52 -12.60
CA PHE A 38 12.63 -13.06 -12.44
C PHE A 38 12.63 -12.62 -10.97
N PHE A 39 11.75 -13.21 -10.15
CA PHE A 39 11.65 -12.83 -8.74
C PHE A 39 12.89 -13.25 -7.95
N THR A 40 13.39 -14.47 -8.20
CA THR A 40 14.54 -15.02 -7.47
C THR A 40 15.87 -14.38 -7.88
N ARG A 41 16.10 -14.16 -9.17
CA ARG A 41 17.39 -13.69 -9.70
C ARG A 41 17.51 -12.19 -9.85
N VAL A 42 16.39 -11.49 -10.06
CA VAL A 42 16.41 -10.04 -10.35
C VAL A 42 15.76 -9.25 -9.21
N TYR A 43 14.47 -9.49 -8.97
CA TYR A 43 13.71 -8.60 -8.10
C TYR A 43 14.08 -8.72 -6.63
N THR A 44 14.21 -9.93 -6.08
CA THR A 44 14.57 -10.11 -4.67
C THR A 44 15.95 -9.53 -4.35
N PRO A 45 17.03 -9.80 -5.12
CA PRO A 45 18.33 -9.16 -4.91
C PRO A 45 18.29 -7.64 -4.98
N PHE A 46 17.52 -7.07 -5.93
CA PHE A 46 17.30 -5.63 -6.02
C PHE A 46 16.60 -5.08 -4.76
N ARG A 47 15.50 -5.73 -4.34
CA ARG A 47 14.70 -5.33 -3.17
C ARG A 47 15.49 -5.40 -1.87
N THR A 48 16.33 -6.42 -1.70
CA THR A 48 17.14 -6.62 -0.48
C THR A 48 18.33 -5.68 -0.44
N THR A 49 19.11 -5.58 -1.52
CA THR A 49 20.30 -4.71 -1.62
C THR A 49 19.94 -3.26 -1.34
N LEU A 50 18.85 -2.76 -1.91
CA LEU A 50 18.38 -1.39 -1.69
C LEU A 50 17.51 -1.21 -0.43
N ARG A 51 17.32 -2.28 0.36
CA ARG A 51 16.48 -2.29 1.57
C ARG A 51 15.07 -1.72 1.31
N LEU A 52 14.51 -1.99 0.13
CA LEU A 52 13.26 -1.38 -0.33
C LEU A 52 12.09 -1.70 0.57
N LYS A 53 12.05 -2.88 1.20
CA LYS A 53 11.01 -3.23 2.18
C LYS A 53 10.92 -2.22 3.33
N TRP A 54 12.06 -1.77 3.85
CA TRP A 54 12.10 -0.80 4.94
C TRP A 54 11.79 0.61 4.47
N ARG A 55 12.37 1.01 3.32
CA ARG A 55 12.07 2.32 2.71
C ARG A 55 10.58 2.43 2.40
N TYR A 56 9.99 1.41 1.77
CA TYR A 56 8.56 1.34 1.50
C TYR A 56 7.72 1.50 2.77
N ARG A 57 8.06 0.78 3.85
CA ARG A 57 7.36 0.91 5.14
C ARG A 57 7.42 2.31 5.74
N LEU A 58 8.54 3.01 5.56
CA LEU A 58 8.67 4.39 6.01
C LEU A 58 7.76 5.34 5.21
N PHE A 59 7.65 5.14 3.90
CA PHE A 59 6.91 6.06 3.02
C PHE A 59 5.41 5.76 2.89
N MET A 60 4.97 4.51 3.01
CA MET A 60 3.61 4.10 2.62
C MET A 60 2.66 3.68 3.76
N PRO A 61 3.11 3.09 4.87
CA PRO A 61 2.28 3.00 6.07
C PRO A 61 2.66 3.99 7.17
N PHE A 62 3.95 4.11 7.51
CA PHE A 62 4.34 4.89 8.69
C PHE A 62 4.38 6.40 8.44
N GLY A 63 4.91 6.84 7.30
CA GLY A 63 4.93 8.26 6.92
C GLY A 63 3.54 8.90 6.96
N PRO A 64 2.54 8.38 6.21
CA PRO A 64 1.19 8.93 6.21
C PRO A 64 0.56 8.93 7.60
N ALA A 65 0.68 7.81 8.34
CA ALA A 65 0.08 7.69 9.67
C ALA A 65 0.72 8.64 10.70
N LEU A 66 2.05 8.80 10.69
CA LEU A 66 2.76 9.70 11.59
C LEU A 66 2.46 11.16 11.26
N THR A 67 2.44 11.53 9.98
CA THR A 67 2.03 12.87 9.54
C THR A 67 0.59 13.17 9.93
N ALA A 68 -0.32 12.21 9.75
CA ALA A 68 -1.72 12.33 10.17
C ALA A 68 -1.86 12.46 11.69
N ALA A 69 -1.13 11.66 12.47
CA ALA A 69 -1.18 11.71 13.94
C ALA A 69 -0.67 13.05 14.47
N ALA A 70 0.42 13.56 13.91
CA ALA A 70 0.92 14.89 14.23
C ALA A 70 -0.09 15.98 13.79
N SER A 71 -0.68 15.86 12.60
CA SER A 71 -1.74 16.78 12.16
C SER A 71 -2.90 16.81 13.14
N LEU A 72 -3.40 15.64 13.56
CA LEU A 72 -4.47 15.52 14.55
C LEU A 72 -4.11 16.21 15.86
N ALA A 73 -2.93 15.92 16.42
CA ALA A 73 -2.48 16.53 17.66
C ALA A 73 -2.48 18.08 17.59
N PHE A 74 -1.96 18.64 16.50
CA PHE A 74 -1.79 20.10 16.36
C PHE A 74 -3.01 20.84 15.79
N ASN A 75 -3.99 20.16 15.19
CA ASN A 75 -5.08 20.81 14.44
C ASN A 75 -6.48 20.27 14.82
N HIS A 76 -6.61 19.50 15.89
CA HIS A 76 -7.89 18.92 16.32
C HIS A 76 -8.99 19.94 16.62
N SER A 77 -8.63 21.17 17.04
CA SER A 77 -9.59 22.24 17.35
C SER A 77 -9.96 23.12 16.16
N ALA A 78 -9.17 23.07 15.07
CA ALA A 78 -9.32 23.93 13.90
C ALA A 78 -10.01 23.23 12.72
N HIS A 79 -9.97 21.90 12.67
CA HIS A 79 -10.56 21.10 11.59
C HIS A 79 -11.36 19.92 12.16
N ALA A 80 -12.24 19.34 11.35
CA ALA A 80 -13.04 18.19 11.74
C ALA A 80 -12.14 17.02 12.20
N ALA A 81 -12.50 16.40 13.32
CA ALA A 81 -11.72 15.31 13.90
C ALA A 81 -11.80 14.02 13.07
N LEU A 82 -12.96 13.72 12.47
CA LEU A 82 -13.19 12.44 11.80
C LEU A 82 -12.22 12.20 10.61
N PRO A 83 -12.06 13.11 9.63
CA PRO A 83 -11.10 12.92 8.54
C PRO A 83 -9.65 12.77 9.03
N GLN A 84 -9.28 13.46 10.10
CA GLN A 84 -7.95 13.35 10.72
C GLN A 84 -7.73 11.97 11.34
N VAL A 85 -8.71 11.47 12.09
CA VAL A 85 -8.65 10.14 12.69
C VAL A 85 -8.58 9.08 11.60
N LEU A 86 -9.42 9.18 10.56
CA LEU A 86 -9.37 8.27 9.41
C LEU A 86 -7.99 8.26 8.76
N ALA A 87 -7.37 9.43 8.57
CA ALA A 87 -6.02 9.54 8.00
C ALA A 87 -4.94 8.81 8.81
N VAL A 88 -5.11 8.66 10.12
CA VAL A 88 -4.21 7.86 10.96
C VAL A 88 -4.42 6.36 10.75
N VAL A 89 -5.68 5.93 10.68
CA VAL A 89 -6.02 4.50 10.80
C VAL A 89 -6.31 3.80 9.47
N VAL A 90 -6.56 4.53 8.39
CA VAL A 90 -7.10 3.99 7.13
C VAL A 90 -6.25 2.86 6.55
N PHE A 91 -4.92 3.01 6.55
CA PHE A 91 -4.01 1.97 6.08
C PHE A 91 -4.11 0.71 6.96
N PHE A 92 -4.13 0.86 8.28
CA PHE A 92 -4.17 -0.26 9.20
C PHE A 92 -5.50 -1.01 9.10
N LEU A 93 -6.62 -0.28 8.96
CA LEU A 93 -7.93 -0.88 8.69
C LEU A 93 -7.90 -1.68 7.39
N TYR A 94 -7.41 -1.09 6.30
CA TYR A 94 -7.22 -1.81 5.04
C TYR A 94 -6.34 -3.05 5.19
N TYR A 95 -5.18 -2.91 5.85
CA TYR A 95 -4.21 -3.97 5.97
C TYR A 95 -4.75 -5.15 6.77
N PHE A 96 -5.36 -4.89 7.92
CA PHE A 96 -5.85 -5.95 8.82
C PHE A 96 -7.22 -6.50 8.42
N LEU A 97 -8.06 -5.74 7.70
CA LEU A 97 -9.40 -6.19 7.32
C LEU A 97 -9.50 -6.73 5.90
N ALA A 98 -8.63 -6.31 4.98
CA ALA A 98 -8.65 -6.76 3.57
C ALA A 98 -7.36 -7.46 3.14
N HIS A 99 -6.20 -6.88 3.42
CA HIS A 99 -4.93 -7.38 2.87
C HIS A 99 -4.46 -8.70 3.50
N VAL A 100 -4.49 -8.79 4.83
CA VAL A 100 -4.08 -9.99 5.58
C VAL A 100 -5.13 -11.11 5.49
N PRO A 101 -6.43 -10.88 5.76
CA PRO A 101 -7.41 -11.97 5.86
C PRO A 101 -7.64 -12.72 4.55
N THR A 102 -7.42 -12.05 3.41
CA THR A 102 -7.53 -12.69 2.09
C THR A 102 -6.39 -13.66 1.77
N GLY A 103 -5.34 -13.68 2.59
CA GLY A 103 -4.10 -14.43 2.35
C GLY A 103 -3.17 -13.77 1.32
N PHE A 104 -3.56 -12.62 0.76
CA PHE A 104 -2.77 -11.89 -0.23
C PHE A 104 -1.45 -11.40 0.36
N ALA A 105 -1.44 -10.86 1.59
CA ALA A 105 -0.22 -10.41 2.26
C ALA A 105 0.91 -11.45 2.28
N LYS A 106 0.55 -12.73 2.50
CA LYS A 106 1.53 -13.82 2.52
C LYS A 106 1.99 -14.18 1.11
N ALA A 107 1.07 -14.25 0.15
CA ALA A 107 1.40 -14.52 -1.25
C ALA A 107 2.33 -13.44 -1.81
N GLU A 108 2.01 -12.17 -1.59
CA GLU A 108 2.85 -11.05 -1.99
C GLU A 108 4.24 -11.12 -1.35
N GLU A 109 4.33 -11.30 -0.03
CA GLU A 109 5.63 -11.34 0.62
C GLU A 109 6.49 -12.53 0.14
N ASP A 110 5.91 -13.72 -0.06
CA ASP A 110 6.64 -14.88 -0.56
C ASP A 110 7.15 -14.66 -2.00
N LEU A 111 6.30 -14.11 -2.88
CA LEU A 111 6.68 -13.75 -4.24
C LEU A 111 7.82 -12.73 -4.25
N MET A 112 7.65 -11.62 -3.53
CA MET A 112 8.61 -10.52 -3.46
C MET A 112 9.91 -10.90 -2.73
N SER A 113 9.93 -12.03 -2.03
CA SER A 113 11.10 -12.63 -1.38
C SER A 113 11.69 -13.80 -2.14
N GLY A 114 11.20 -14.11 -3.35
CA GLY A 114 11.76 -15.16 -4.19
C GLY A 114 11.56 -16.57 -3.62
N LYS A 115 10.56 -16.78 -2.76
CA LYS A 115 10.27 -18.10 -2.18
C LYS A 115 9.44 -18.99 -3.09
N GLY A 116 9.01 -18.46 -4.24
CA GLY A 116 8.02 -19.06 -5.12
C GLY A 116 6.60 -18.96 -4.54
N LEU A 117 5.61 -19.35 -5.33
CA LEU A 117 4.21 -19.38 -4.94
C LEU A 117 3.66 -20.80 -5.04
N THR A 118 2.91 -21.22 -4.03
CA THR A 118 2.00 -22.37 -4.19
C THR A 118 0.88 -22.03 -5.17
N GLU A 119 0.25 -23.03 -5.77
CA GLU A 119 -0.90 -22.84 -6.67
C GLU A 119 -2.04 -22.01 -6.04
N ARG A 120 -2.30 -22.22 -4.75
CA ARG A 120 -3.28 -21.44 -4.01
C ARG A 120 -2.86 -19.96 -3.92
N GLN A 121 -1.61 -19.69 -3.57
CA GLN A 121 -1.10 -18.33 -3.47
C GLN A 121 -1.05 -17.64 -4.83
N ARG A 122 -0.69 -18.36 -5.91
CA ARG A 122 -0.73 -17.85 -7.28
C ARG A 122 -2.14 -17.38 -7.65
N ARG A 123 -3.17 -18.19 -7.40
CA ARG A 123 -4.58 -17.80 -7.64
C ARG A 123 -5.00 -16.59 -6.82
N ILE A 124 -4.62 -16.54 -5.54
CA ILE A 124 -4.90 -15.39 -4.66
C ILE A 124 -4.23 -14.14 -5.22
N TYR A 125 -2.94 -14.20 -5.55
CA TYR A 125 -2.18 -13.08 -6.08
C TYR A 125 -2.79 -12.54 -7.37
N LEU A 126 -3.03 -13.42 -8.35
CA LEU A 126 -3.60 -13.03 -9.65
C LEU A 126 -5.01 -12.44 -9.55
N ARG A 127 -5.78 -12.84 -8.54
CA ARG A 127 -7.14 -12.34 -8.31
C ARG A 127 -7.14 -11.01 -7.54
N LEU A 128 -6.19 -10.81 -6.61
CA LEU A 128 -6.28 -9.76 -5.61
C LEU A 128 -5.21 -8.67 -5.70
N ASN A 129 -4.10 -8.89 -6.41
CA ASN A 129 -3.02 -7.90 -6.52
C ASN A 129 -3.53 -6.53 -6.97
N ILE A 130 -4.16 -6.46 -8.14
CA ILE A 130 -4.67 -5.18 -8.65
C ILE A 130 -5.87 -4.67 -7.84
N PRO A 131 -6.92 -5.46 -7.54
CA PRO A 131 -8.08 -4.96 -6.81
C PRO A 131 -7.75 -4.42 -5.41
N LEU A 132 -6.85 -5.07 -4.65
CA LEU A 132 -6.50 -4.61 -3.31
C LEU A 132 -5.68 -3.31 -3.37
N HIS A 133 -4.77 -3.17 -4.34
CA HIS A 133 -4.02 -1.92 -4.50
C HIS A 133 -4.90 -0.76 -4.99
N ILE A 134 -5.88 -1.01 -5.84
CA ILE A 134 -6.91 -0.02 -6.20
C ILE A 134 -7.71 0.36 -4.95
N LEU A 135 -8.18 -0.60 -4.16
CA LEU A 135 -8.90 -0.32 -2.92
C LEU A 135 -8.08 0.54 -1.96
N MET A 136 -6.80 0.22 -1.75
CA MET A 136 -5.88 1.03 -0.94
C MET A 136 -5.78 2.46 -1.47
N GLY A 137 -5.58 2.61 -2.79
CA GLY A 137 -5.52 3.92 -3.44
C GLY A 137 -6.81 4.72 -3.27
N SER A 138 -7.97 4.08 -3.46
CA SER A 138 -9.29 4.69 -3.28
C SER A 138 -9.54 5.14 -1.85
N LEU A 139 -9.12 4.35 -0.85
CA LEU A 139 -9.26 4.71 0.56
C LEU A 139 -8.39 5.93 0.92
N TYR A 140 -7.15 5.97 0.43
CA TYR A 140 -6.28 7.14 0.60
C TYR A 140 -6.82 8.38 -0.12
N ALA A 141 -7.33 8.22 -1.34
CA ALA A 141 -7.93 9.33 -2.10
C ALA A 141 -9.18 9.88 -1.40
N ALA A 142 -10.08 9.00 -0.95
CA ALA A 142 -11.27 9.39 -0.21
C ALA A 142 -10.92 10.13 1.09
N THR A 143 -9.87 9.67 1.79
CA THR A 143 -9.35 10.35 2.98
C THR A 143 -8.80 11.74 2.64
N ALA A 144 -8.02 11.87 1.57
CA ALA A 144 -7.49 13.15 1.11
C ALA A 144 -8.61 14.14 0.73
N VAL A 145 -9.64 13.66 0.03
CA VAL A 145 -10.83 14.46 -0.31
C VAL A 145 -11.60 14.87 0.95
N ALA A 146 -11.79 13.94 1.90
CA ALA A 146 -12.45 14.26 3.16
C ALA A 146 -11.69 15.34 3.97
N LEU A 147 -10.36 15.29 3.98
CA LEU A 147 -9.53 16.37 4.54
C LEU A 147 -9.68 17.67 3.72
N ALA A 148 -9.71 17.62 2.39
CA ALA A 148 -9.84 18.84 1.59
C ALA A 148 -11.17 19.61 1.81
N LEU A 149 -12.21 18.91 2.26
CA LEU A 149 -13.56 19.44 2.45
C LEU A 149 -13.85 19.93 3.88
N THR A 150 -12.86 19.91 4.79
CA THR A 150 -13.02 20.28 6.22
C THR A 150 -11.99 21.28 6.70
#